data_AF-C0PUD0-F1
#
_entry.id   AF-C0PUD0-F1
#
_cell.length_a   1.000
_cell.length_b   1.000
_cell.length_c   1.000
_cell.angle_alpha   90.00
_cell.angle_beta   90.00
_cell.angle_gamma   90.00
#
_symmetry.space_group_name_H-M   'P 1'
#
loop_
_entity.id
_entity.type
_entity.pdbx_description
1 polymer ?
#
loop_
_entity_poly.entity_id
_entity_poly.type
_entity_poly.pdbx_seq_one_letter_code
_entity_poly.pdbx_strand_id
1 'polypeptide(L)'
;MRFTSKVLKDTLHEKFPDATEDELLKIVGNLLYYRYMNPAIVAPDAFDIIDLSAGGQLTTDQRRNLGSIAKMLQHAASNKMFLGDNAHLNPINEYLSSSYQKFRRFFLAACDVPSLEDKFNVDQYSDLVTLQKPVIYISIGEVINTHTLLLDHQDAIASEHNDPIHELLEDLGEVPTIESLIGENPLPPGDPNRETMGKTEVSLTLANKFDVPGEANAEMDARTLLLNTKRLIVDVIRFQPGETLTEILEGAASPEQDVEYQRAMQRRAIRDAKTPEKMKQAKPVVDDSLTLQGKKDKIRSNLQRLAELGKVHPENRYQDLINDIAKDIRNQRRYRQRRKAELVKLQQTNTALNSKTAFYNVQIDYYNQYIKTCMDNLASNKGKLSKKPGDTKAKKSKQVSQKYTAARLHEKGVLIEIEDLQTNQFKNVIFEISPSEAVGVFDVKAKFMGVHLETLQLEYQDLLQLQYEGVAVMKLFDRATINVNLLIFLLNKKFYGK
;
A
#
# COMPACT_ATOMS: atom_id res chain seq x y z
N MET A 1 -11.87 -12.79 1.21
CA MET A 1 -12.57 -14.05 0.85
C MET A 1 -12.64 -15.07 1.98
N ARG A 2 -11.55 -15.77 2.37
CA ARG A 2 -11.63 -16.78 3.46
C ARG A 2 -12.09 -16.20 4.81
N PHE A 3 -11.52 -15.06 5.21
CA PHE A 3 -11.98 -14.34 6.41
C PHE A 3 -13.46 -13.92 6.32
N THR A 4 -13.88 -13.37 5.18
CA THR A 4 -15.29 -13.05 4.92
C THR A 4 -16.20 -14.27 5.03
N SER A 5 -15.73 -15.44 4.60
CA SER A 5 -16.49 -16.70 4.70
C SER A 5 -16.62 -17.17 6.14
N LYS A 6 -15.56 -17.00 6.95
CA LYS A 6 -15.59 -17.24 8.40
C LYS A 6 -16.63 -16.34 9.07
N VAL A 7 -16.54 -15.02 8.84
CA VAL A 7 -17.50 -14.04 9.39
C VAL A 7 -18.92 -14.37 8.96
N LEU A 8 -19.14 -14.70 7.68
CA LEU A 8 -20.45 -15.10 7.19
C LEU A 8 -21.00 -16.33 7.92
N LYS A 9 -20.17 -17.38 8.12
CA LYS A 9 -20.57 -18.57 8.87
C LYS A 9 -20.94 -18.22 10.32
N ASP A 10 -20.07 -17.47 11.00
CA ASP A 10 -20.21 -17.13 12.41
C ASP A 10 -21.46 -16.25 12.65
N THR A 11 -21.65 -15.21 11.84
CA THR A 11 -22.82 -14.31 11.93
C THR A 11 -24.13 -15.02 11.58
N LEU A 12 -24.14 -15.92 10.59
CA LEU A 12 -25.34 -16.70 10.28
C LEU A 12 -25.69 -17.67 11.41
N HIS A 13 -24.70 -18.27 12.06
CA HIS A 13 -24.93 -19.14 13.19
C HIS A 13 -25.45 -18.37 14.41
N GLU A 14 -24.94 -17.17 14.66
CA GLU A 14 -25.44 -16.28 15.72
C GLU A 14 -26.88 -15.83 15.47
N LYS A 15 -27.22 -15.48 14.23
CA LYS A 15 -28.57 -15.03 13.86
C LYS A 15 -29.58 -16.17 13.75
N PHE A 16 -29.15 -17.36 13.37
CA PHE A 16 -29.98 -18.55 13.21
C PHE A 16 -29.37 -19.75 13.95
N PRO A 17 -29.49 -19.82 15.29
CA PRO A 17 -28.87 -20.87 16.09
C PRO A 17 -29.39 -22.28 15.77
N ASP A 18 -30.65 -22.39 15.32
CA ASP A 18 -31.30 -23.66 14.96
C ASP A 18 -30.84 -24.21 13.60
N ALA A 19 -30.14 -23.39 12.79
CA ALA A 19 -29.66 -23.81 11.47
C ALA A 19 -28.53 -24.84 11.61
N THR A 20 -28.61 -25.90 10.81
CA THR A 20 -27.59 -26.95 10.84
C THR A 20 -26.28 -26.48 10.22
N GLU A 21 -25.15 -27.05 10.65
CA GLU A 21 -23.85 -26.73 10.05
C GLU A 21 -23.84 -27.01 8.53
N ASP A 22 -24.58 -28.02 8.07
CA ASP A 22 -24.70 -28.35 6.65
C ASP A 22 -25.37 -27.24 5.84
N GLU A 23 -26.45 -26.64 6.38
CA GLU A 23 -27.14 -25.50 5.75
C GLU A 23 -26.25 -24.26 5.70
N LEU A 24 -25.55 -23.95 6.79
CA LEU A 24 -24.61 -22.83 6.84
C LEU A 24 -23.48 -23.01 5.82
N LEU A 25 -22.94 -24.22 5.69
CA LEU A 25 -21.86 -24.51 4.73
C LEU A 25 -22.32 -24.41 3.28
N LYS A 26 -23.59 -24.70 2.95
CA LYS A 26 -24.14 -24.45 1.61
C LYS A 26 -24.15 -22.95 1.28
N ILE A 27 -24.46 -22.09 2.25
CA ILE A 27 -24.41 -20.63 2.06
C ILE A 27 -22.97 -20.15 1.88
N VAL A 28 -22.02 -20.67 2.66
CA VAL A 28 -20.59 -20.41 2.45
C VAL A 28 -20.14 -20.89 1.06
N GLY A 29 -20.60 -22.08 0.64
CA GLY A 29 -20.34 -22.63 -0.69
C GLY A 29 -20.90 -21.77 -1.82
N ASN A 30 -22.05 -21.13 -1.61
CA ASN A 30 -22.60 -20.15 -2.55
C ASN A 30 -21.66 -18.95 -2.74
N LEU A 31 -21.05 -18.44 -1.67
CA LEU A 31 -20.05 -17.37 -1.77
C LEU A 31 -18.76 -17.85 -2.46
N LEU A 32 -18.16 -18.93 -1.94
CA LEU A 32 -16.82 -19.39 -2.35
C LEU A 32 -16.81 -20.03 -3.72
N TYR A 33 -17.81 -20.85 -4.05
CA TYR A 33 -17.86 -21.55 -5.33
C TYR A 33 -18.73 -20.79 -6.33
N TYR A 34 -20.02 -20.59 -6.03
CA TYR A 34 -20.96 -20.09 -7.04
C TYR A 34 -20.75 -18.62 -7.43
N ARG A 35 -20.44 -17.73 -6.48
CA ARG A 35 -20.17 -16.31 -6.79
C ARG A 35 -18.73 -16.04 -7.19
N TYR A 36 -17.77 -16.73 -6.59
CA TYR A 36 -16.35 -16.42 -6.79
C TYR A 36 -15.70 -17.27 -7.89
N MET A 37 -15.88 -18.60 -7.90
CA MET A 37 -15.17 -19.49 -8.84
C MET A 37 -15.98 -19.80 -10.11
N ASN A 38 -17.29 -20.02 -9.99
CA ASN A 38 -18.13 -20.48 -11.10
C ASN A 38 -18.12 -19.53 -12.31
N PRO A 39 -18.20 -18.18 -12.16
CA PRO A 39 -18.10 -17.26 -13.30
C PRO A 39 -16.77 -17.38 -14.03
N ALA A 40 -15.66 -17.50 -13.29
CA ALA A 40 -14.32 -17.66 -13.86
C ALA A 40 -14.14 -19.00 -14.59
N ILE A 41 -14.87 -20.06 -14.22
CA ILE A 41 -14.87 -21.32 -14.98
C ILE A 41 -15.67 -21.19 -16.28
N VAL A 42 -16.81 -20.49 -16.24
CA VAL A 42 -17.69 -20.34 -17.41
C VAL A 42 -17.10 -19.41 -18.47
N ALA A 43 -16.44 -18.33 -18.04
CA ALA A 43 -15.83 -17.32 -18.89
C ALA A 43 -14.39 -17.01 -18.44
N PRO A 44 -13.45 -17.96 -18.61
CA PRO A 44 -12.08 -17.79 -18.11
C PRO A 44 -11.32 -16.64 -18.76
N ASP A 45 -11.68 -16.26 -19.98
CA ASP A 45 -11.15 -15.12 -20.71
C ASP A 45 -11.59 -13.77 -20.11
N ALA A 46 -12.82 -13.66 -19.62
CA ALA A 46 -13.34 -12.43 -19.02
C ALA A 46 -12.87 -12.20 -17.57
N PHE A 47 -12.28 -13.22 -16.95
CA PHE A 47 -11.76 -13.20 -15.58
C PHE A 47 -10.23 -13.37 -15.54
N ASP A 48 -9.55 -13.15 -16.68
CA ASP A 48 -8.09 -13.19 -16.82
C ASP A 48 -7.44 -14.49 -16.31
N ILE A 49 -8.14 -15.62 -16.47
CA ILE A 49 -7.59 -16.96 -16.16
C ILE A 49 -6.75 -17.48 -17.32
N ILE A 50 -7.09 -17.08 -18.56
CA ILE A 50 -6.36 -17.44 -19.78
C ILE A 50 -6.10 -16.21 -20.65
N ASP A 51 -4.90 -16.15 -21.22
CA ASP A 51 -4.56 -15.14 -22.23
C ASP A 51 -4.94 -15.65 -23.62
N LEU A 52 -5.91 -14.99 -24.25
CA LEU A 52 -6.21 -15.20 -25.66
C LEU A 52 -5.42 -14.20 -26.50
N SER A 53 -5.04 -14.60 -27.72
CA SER A 53 -4.47 -13.67 -28.69
C SER A 53 -5.45 -12.52 -28.97
N ALA A 54 -4.94 -11.36 -29.41
CA ALA A 54 -5.79 -10.21 -29.72
C ALA A 54 -6.92 -10.59 -30.70
N GLY A 55 -8.17 -10.48 -30.25
CA GLY A 55 -9.37 -10.86 -31.01
C GLY A 55 -9.75 -12.35 -30.95
N GLY A 56 -9.00 -13.17 -30.22
CA GLY A 56 -9.33 -14.55 -29.93
C GLY A 56 -10.48 -14.66 -28.92
N GLN A 57 -11.40 -15.59 -29.16
CA GLN A 57 -12.50 -15.92 -28.23
C GLN A 57 -12.54 -17.43 -28.03
N LEU A 58 -13.08 -17.88 -26.90
CA LEU A 58 -13.39 -19.31 -26.73
C LEU A 58 -14.33 -19.77 -27.84
N THR A 59 -14.07 -20.98 -28.36
CA THR A 59 -14.98 -21.61 -29.29
C THR A 59 -16.30 -21.97 -28.60
N THR A 60 -17.37 -22.08 -29.39
CA THR A 60 -18.69 -22.48 -28.87
C THR A 60 -18.65 -23.82 -28.14
N ASP A 61 -17.83 -24.77 -28.61
CA ASP A 61 -17.65 -26.08 -27.97
C ASP A 61 -16.91 -25.97 -26.64
N GLN A 62 -15.85 -25.16 -26.56
CA GLN A 62 -15.13 -24.90 -25.30
C GLN A 62 -16.07 -24.28 -24.27
N ARG A 63 -16.85 -23.27 -24.67
CA ARG A 63 -17.83 -22.60 -23.79
C ARG A 63 -18.92 -23.58 -23.32
N ARG A 64 -19.43 -24.45 -24.20
CA ARG A 64 -20.41 -25.49 -23.84
C ARG A 64 -19.84 -26.50 -22.84
N ASN A 65 -18.59 -26.93 -23.04
CA ASN A 65 -17.92 -27.88 -22.15
C ASN A 65 -17.70 -27.27 -20.75
N LEU A 66 -17.19 -26.04 -20.69
CA LEU A 66 -16.99 -25.31 -19.43
C LEU A 66 -18.31 -25.05 -18.69
N GLY A 67 -19.36 -24.65 -19.42
CA GLY A 67 -20.70 -24.50 -18.85
C GLY A 67 -21.25 -25.80 -18.25
N SER A 68 -20.98 -26.94 -18.88
CA SER A 68 -21.40 -28.25 -18.38
C SER A 68 -20.64 -28.65 -17.10
N ILE A 69 -19.33 -28.39 -17.06
CA ILE A 69 -18.49 -28.63 -15.88
C ILE A 69 -18.93 -27.73 -14.71
N ALA A 70 -19.12 -26.44 -14.99
CA ALA A 70 -19.61 -25.46 -14.02
C ALA A 70 -20.96 -25.89 -13.42
N LYS A 71 -21.91 -26.33 -14.26
CA LYS A 71 -23.21 -26.85 -13.81
C LYS A 71 -23.05 -28.06 -12.89
N MET A 72 -22.22 -29.03 -13.26
CA MET A 72 -21.97 -30.23 -12.43
C MET A 72 -21.40 -29.85 -11.06
N LEU A 73 -20.38 -28.98 -11.03
CA LEU A 73 -19.74 -28.54 -9.81
C LEU A 73 -20.69 -27.68 -8.93
N GLN A 74 -21.56 -26.86 -9.53
CA GLN A 74 -22.60 -26.12 -8.82
C GLN A 74 -23.59 -27.05 -8.11
N HIS A 75 -24.04 -28.09 -8.81
CA HIS A 75 -24.90 -29.12 -8.23
C HIS A 75 -24.19 -29.87 -7.09
N ALA A 76 -22.90 -30.20 -7.26
CA ALA A 76 -22.10 -30.82 -6.22
C ALA A 76 -21.89 -29.92 -5.00
N ALA A 77 -21.64 -28.61 -5.18
CA ALA A 77 -21.42 -27.66 -4.09
C ALA A 77 -22.69 -27.38 -3.26
N SER A 78 -23.87 -27.50 -3.86
CA SER A 78 -25.18 -27.26 -3.22
C SER A 78 -25.91 -28.53 -2.78
N ASN A 79 -25.31 -29.71 -2.98
CA ASN A 79 -25.94 -31.01 -2.79
C ASN A 79 -27.27 -31.18 -3.54
N LYS A 80 -27.36 -30.65 -4.77
CA LYS A 80 -28.57 -30.68 -5.59
C LYS A 80 -28.48 -31.80 -6.62
N MET A 81 -29.37 -32.78 -6.53
CA MET A 81 -29.43 -33.89 -7.48
C MET A 81 -30.10 -33.47 -8.79
N PHE A 82 -29.73 -34.14 -9.89
CA PHE A 82 -30.49 -34.06 -11.13
C PHE A 82 -31.78 -34.88 -10.98
N LEU A 83 -32.93 -34.25 -11.23
CA LEU A 83 -34.26 -34.83 -11.16
C LEU A 83 -35.09 -34.38 -12.38
N GLY A 84 -36.23 -35.04 -12.64
CA GLY A 84 -37.20 -34.65 -13.67
C GLY A 84 -36.65 -34.77 -15.10
N ASP A 85 -36.72 -33.68 -15.87
CA ASP A 85 -36.28 -33.59 -17.28
C ASP A 85 -34.80 -33.96 -17.52
N ASN A 86 -34.01 -34.06 -16.45
CA ASN A 86 -32.60 -34.48 -16.47
C ASN A 86 -32.39 -35.92 -16.00
N ALA A 87 -33.41 -36.79 -16.05
CA ALA A 87 -33.34 -38.17 -15.54
C ALA A 87 -32.21 -39.01 -16.15
N HIS A 88 -31.79 -38.71 -17.38
CA HIS A 88 -30.64 -39.34 -18.03
C HIS A 88 -29.30 -39.08 -17.30
N LEU A 89 -29.24 -38.05 -16.44
CA LEU A 89 -28.09 -37.71 -15.60
C LEU A 89 -28.14 -38.34 -14.19
N ASN A 90 -29.15 -39.16 -13.89
CA ASN A 90 -29.27 -39.85 -12.59
C ASN A 90 -28.03 -40.66 -12.18
N PRO A 91 -27.30 -41.36 -13.08
CA PRO A 91 -26.07 -42.06 -12.70
C PRO A 91 -24.98 -41.14 -12.11
N ILE A 92 -25.02 -39.84 -12.41
CA ILE A 92 -24.07 -38.85 -11.89
C ILE A 92 -24.41 -38.44 -10.45
N ASN A 93 -25.63 -38.67 -9.97
CA ASN A 93 -26.06 -38.26 -8.62
C ASN A 93 -25.24 -38.92 -7.50
N GLU A 94 -24.74 -40.15 -7.72
CA GLU A 94 -23.82 -40.81 -6.78
C GLU A 94 -22.47 -40.07 -6.70
N TYR A 95 -21.96 -39.63 -7.86
CA TYR A 95 -20.77 -38.77 -7.93
C TYR A 95 -21.00 -37.41 -7.27
N LEU A 96 -22.18 -36.79 -7.44
CA LEU A 96 -22.51 -35.51 -6.80
C LEU A 96 -22.53 -35.66 -5.27
N SER A 97 -23.14 -36.73 -4.76
CA SER A 97 -23.22 -36.98 -3.31
C SER A 97 -21.84 -37.16 -2.68
N SER A 98 -20.97 -37.94 -3.34
CA SER A 98 -19.58 -38.13 -2.87
C SER A 98 -18.73 -36.86 -3.00
N SER A 99 -18.96 -36.06 -4.05
CA SER A 99 -18.27 -34.78 -4.27
C SER A 99 -18.72 -33.71 -3.28
N TYR A 100 -20.00 -33.69 -2.90
CA TYR A 100 -20.51 -32.78 -1.87
C TYR A 100 -19.78 -32.97 -0.54
N GLN A 101 -19.48 -34.20 -0.14
CA GLN A 101 -18.69 -34.46 1.08
C GLN A 101 -17.29 -33.85 1.02
N LYS A 102 -16.68 -33.79 -0.17
CA LYS A 102 -15.38 -33.10 -0.38
C LYS A 102 -15.56 -31.59 -0.30
N PHE A 103 -16.59 -31.04 -0.94
CA PHE A 103 -16.92 -29.61 -0.85
C PHE A 103 -17.20 -29.17 0.59
N ARG A 104 -17.93 -29.97 1.37
CA ARG A 104 -18.20 -29.71 2.78
C ARG A 104 -16.90 -29.55 3.58
N ARG A 105 -15.96 -30.47 3.42
CA ARG A 105 -14.63 -30.40 4.05
C ARG A 105 -13.84 -29.18 3.58
N PHE A 106 -13.90 -28.87 2.28
CA PHE A 106 -13.24 -27.70 1.71
C PHE A 106 -13.81 -26.38 2.28
N PHE A 107 -15.12 -26.21 2.36
CA PHE A 107 -15.76 -25.01 2.90
C PHE A 107 -15.45 -24.83 4.39
N LEU A 108 -15.44 -25.92 5.16
CA LEU A 108 -15.02 -25.89 6.56
C LEU A 108 -13.58 -25.41 6.71
N ALA A 109 -12.65 -26.00 5.96
CA ALA A 109 -11.26 -25.59 5.97
C ALA A 109 -11.09 -24.13 5.50
N ALA A 110 -11.89 -23.68 4.54
CA ALA A 110 -11.85 -22.31 4.04
C ALA A 110 -12.21 -21.28 5.13
N CYS A 111 -13.12 -21.62 6.04
CA CYS A 111 -13.54 -20.79 7.18
C CYS A 111 -12.54 -20.82 8.34
N ASP A 112 -11.68 -21.84 8.43
CA ASP A 112 -10.66 -21.93 9.46
C ASP A 112 -9.48 -20.99 9.16
N VAL A 113 -9.62 -19.73 9.58
CA VAL A 113 -8.60 -18.68 9.44
C VAL A 113 -8.42 -17.87 10.73
N PRO A 114 -7.20 -17.35 10.97
CA PRO A 114 -6.93 -16.43 12.08
C PRO A 114 -7.78 -15.15 12.02
N SER A 115 -7.82 -14.41 13.13
CA SER A 115 -8.37 -13.04 13.14
C SER A 115 -7.54 -12.11 12.25
N LEU A 116 -8.10 -10.95 11.89
CA LEU A 116 -7.36 -9.93 11.13
C LEU A 116 -6.13 -9.43 11.91
N GLU A 117 -6.29 -9.16 13.20
CA GLU A 117 -5.20 -8.78 14.12
C GLU A 117 -4.03 -9.80 14.05
N ASP A 118 -4.36 -11.09 14.18
CA ASP A 118 -3.36 -12.16 14.10
C ASP A 118 -2.77 -12.30 12.68
N LYS A 119 -3.55 -12.05 11.64
CA LYS A 119 -3.10 -12.18 10.25
C LYS A 119 -2.17 -11.05 9.83
N PHE A 120 -2.48 -9.82 10.25
CA PHE A 120 -1.74 -8.61 9.89
C PHE A 120 -0.70 -8.21 10.94
N ASN A 121 -0.65 -8.90 12.09
CA ASN A 121 0.24 -8.57 13.20
C ASN A 121 -0.02 -7.16 13.75
N VAL A 122 -1.26 -6.72 13.67
CA VAL A 122 -1.67 -5.39 14.15
C VAL A 122 -2.23 -5.59 15.54
N ASP A 123 -1.64 -4.88 16.49
CA ASP A 123 -2.14 -4.70 17.83
C ASP A 123 -2.44 -3.22 18.09
N GLN A 124 -2.94 -2.92 19.29
CA GLN A 124 -3.31 -1.56 19.71
C GLN A 124 -2.12 -0.57 19.74
N TYR A 125 -0.89 -1.04 19.54
CA TYR A 125 0.32 -0.22 19.53
C TYR A 125 0.96 -0.14 18.14
N SER A 126 0.46 -0.88 17.16
CA SER A 126 1.04 -0.96 15.82
C SER A 126 0.93 0.36 15.06
N ASP A 127 -0.14 1.11 15.28
CA ASP A 127 -0.29 2.47 14.73
C ASP A 127 0.78 3.43 15.27
N LEU A 128 1.28 3.23 16.50
CA LEU A 128 2.33 4.05 17.12
C LEU A 128 3.72 3.80 16.51
N VAL A 129 3.93 2.63 15.89
CA VAL A 129 5.21 2.22 15.32
C VAL A 129 5.24 2.45 13.80
N THR A 130 4.09 2.75 13.19
CA THR A 130 3.98 2.99 11.75
C THR A 130 4.47 4.40 11.43
N LEU A 131 5.76 4.51 11.10
CA LEU A 131 6.42 5.78 10.75
C LEU A 131 5.96 6.36 9.40
N GLN A 132 5.30 5.56 8.56
CA GLN A 132 4.80 5.97 7.26
C GLN A 132 3.35 6.39 7.35
N LYS A 133 3.06 7.64 6.95
CA LYS A 133 1.68 8.10 6.80
C LYS A 133 0.97 7.28 5.72
N PRO A 134 -0.26 6.78 5.96
CA PRO A 134 -0.99 6.04 4.96
C PRO A 134 -1.27 6.93 3.74
N VAL A 135 -1.07 6.39 2.54
CA VAL A 135 -1.36 7.09 1.28
C VAL A 135 -2.51 6.37 0.59
N ILE A 136 -3.56 7.12 0.23
CA ILE A 136 -4.67 6.63 -0.58
C ILE A 136 -4.44 7.09 -2.02
N TYR A 137 -4.61 6.17 -2.96
CA TYR A 137 -4.74 6.48 -4.38
C TYR A 137 -6.23 6.43 -4.72
N ILE A 138 -6.77 7.57 -5.14
CA ILE A 138 -8.19 7.74 -5.41
C ILE A 138 -8.36 8.73 -6.56
N SER A 139 -9.35 8.53 -7.42
CA SER A 139 -9.65 9.50 -8.47
C SER A 139 -10.44 10.71 -7.95
N ILE A 140 -10.33 11.84 -8.62
CA ILE A 140 -11.09 13.06 -8.28
C ILE A 140 -12.61 12.80 -8.24
N GLY A 141 -13.12 12.03 -9.20
CA GLY A 141 -14.53 11.64 -9.23
C GLY A 141 -14.94 10.77 -8.03
N GLU A 142 -14.08 9.83 -7.62
CA GLU A 142 -14.33 9.01 -6.42
C GLU A 142 -14.29 9.85 -5.14
N VAL A 143 -13.41 10.86 -5.03
CA VAL A 143 -13.39 11.80 -3.90
C VAL A 143 -14.71 12.54 -3.79
N ILE A 144 -15.19 13.12 -4.90
CA ILE A 144 -16.46 13.85 -4.95
C ILE A 144 -17.64 12.94 -4.57
N ASN A 145 -17.69 11.74 -5.16
CA ASN A 145 -18.74 10.77 -4.87
C ASN A 145 -18.72 10.35 -3.39
N THR A 146 -17.54 10.14 -2.83
CA THR A 146 -17.39 9.78 -1.42
C THR A 146 -17.86 10.91 -0.51
N HIS A 147 -17.45 12.16 -0.76
CA HIS A 147 -17.87 13.32 0.03
C HIS A 147 -19.39 13.54 -0.07
N THR A 148 -19.96 13.43 -1.27
CA THR A 148 -21.40 13.53 -1.48
C THR A 148 -22.17 12.49 -0.65
N LEU A 149 -21.74 11.22 -0.69
CA LEU A 149 -22.38 10.16 0.08
C LEU A 149 -22.25 10.36 1.59
N LEU A 150 -21.13 10.93 2.07
CA LEU A 150 -20.92 11.22 3.48
C LEU A 150 -21.86 12.34 3.96
N LEU A 151 -22.05 13.41 3.17
CA LEU A 151 -22.97 14.49 3.51
C LEU A 151 -24.43 14.04 3.45
N ASP A 152 -24.83 13.31 2.40
CA ASP A 152 -26.21 12.84 2.20
C ASP A 152 -26.67 11.86 3.31
N HIS A 153 -25.73 11.14 3.93
CA HIS A 153 -26.01 10.11 4.92
C HIS A 153 -25.34 10.36 6.27
N GLN A 154 -24.91 11.60 6.54
CA GLN A 154 -24.17 12.00 7.74
C GLN A 154 -24.84 11.52 9.04
N ASP A 155 -26.13 11.79 9.21
CA ASP A 155 -26.87 11.42 10.43
C ASP A 155 -27.11 9.90 10.57
N ALA A 156 -27.03 9.15 9.46
CA ALA A 156 -27.21 7.71 9.45
C ALA A 156 -25.90 6.96 9.77
N ILE A 157 -24.75 7.50 9.35
CA ILE A 157 -23.42 6.93 9.63
C ILE A 157 -22.91 7.35 11.03
N ALA A 158 -23.24 8.57 11.46
CA ALA A 158 -22.88 9.13 12.75
C ALA A 158 -24.11 9.78 13.38
N SER A 159 -24.86 9.01 14.15
CA SER A 159 -26.06 9.51 14.84
C SER A 159 -25.71 10.39 16.05
N GLU A 160 -24.52 10.21 16.62
CA GLU A 160 -24.04 10.95 17.78
C GLU A 160 -23.49 12.31 17.36
N HIS A 161 -24.09 13.40 17.84
CA HIS A 161 -23.72 14.76 17.41
C HIS A 161 -22.30 15.18 17.82
N ASN A 162 -21.67 14.44 18.73
CA ASN A 162 -20.29 14.61 19.17
C ASN A 162 -19.30 13.71 18.41
N ASP A 163 -19.73 13.01 17.36
CA ASP A 163 -18.84 12.25 16.51
C ASP A 163 -17.86 13.18 15.77
N PRO A 164 -16.54 12.90 15.82
CA PRO A 164 -15.53 13.71 15.15
C PRO A 164 -15.76 13.92 13.64
N ILE A 165 -16.51 13.04 12.98
CA ILE A 165 -16.80 13.17 11.54
C ILE A 165 -17.61 14.44 11.22
N HIS A 166 -18.45 14.90 12.14
CA HIS A 166 -19.26 16.10 11.93
C HIS A 166 -18.37 17.35 11.82
N GLU A 167 -17.39 17.48 12.71
CA GLU A 167 -16.40 18.56 12.66
C GLU A 167 -15.54 18.48 11.39
N LEU A 168 -15.19 17.27 10.94
CA LEU A 168 -14.43 17.09 9.70
C LEU A 168 -15.23 17.51 8.47
N LEU A 169 -16.51 17.15 8.39
CA LEU A 169 -17.38 17.50 7.27
C LEU A 169 -17.74 18.99 7.26
N GLU A 170 -17.93 19.60 8.44
CA GLU A 170 -18.16 21.04 8.57
C GLU A 170 -16.96 21.84 8.05
N ASP A 171 -15.74 21.45 8.43
CA ASP A 171 -14.50 22.07 7.94
C ASP A 171 -14.29 21.86 6.42
N LEU A 172 -14.67 20.69 5.91
CA LEU A 172 -14.56 20.37 4.48
C LEU A 172 -15.55 21.19 3.63
N GLY A 173 -16.69 21.55 4.22
CA GLY A 173 -17.71 22.38 3.59
C GLY A 173 -18.42 21.69 2.42
N GLU A 174 -18.87 22.51 1.47
CA GLU A 174 -19.63 22.04 0.30
C GLU A 174 -18.80 21.13 -0.61
N VAL A 175 -19.49 20.25 -1.34
CA VAL A 175 -18.84 19.34 -2.28
C VAL A 175 -18.17 20.13 -3.40
N PRO A 176 -16.84 20.00 -3.58
CA PRO A 176 -16.14 20.73 -4.62
C PRO A 176 -16.44 20.16 -6.01
N THR A 177 -16.44 21.02 -7.02
CA THR A 177 -16.52 20.60 -8.43
C THR A 177 -15.20 20.01 -8.91
N ILE A 178 -15.24 19.14 -9.93
CA ILE A 178 -14.05 18.52 -10.56
C ILE A 178 -13.04 19.60 -10.96
N GLU A 179 -13.53 20.71 -11.52
CA GLU A 179 -12.68 21.80 -12.03
C GLU A 179 -12.00 22.56 -10.89
N SER A 180 -12.69 22.74 -9.77
CA SER A 180 -12.13 23.36 -8.56
C SER A 180 -11.03 22.52 -7.91
N LEU A 181 -11.10 21.20 -8.00
CA LEU A 181 -10.08 20.29 -7.45
C LEU A 181 -8.84 20.19 -8.35
N ILE A 182 -9.01 20.35 -9.66
CA ILE A 182 -7.92 20.26 -10.65
C ILE A 182 -7.29 21.64 -10.93
N GLY A 183 -8.00 22.74 -10.63
CA GLY A 183 -7.54 24.11 -10.86
C GLY A 183 -7.70 24.56 -12.31
N GLU A 184 -8.60 23.95 -13.08
CA GLU A 184 -8.88 24.28 -14.48
C GLU A 184 -10.19 25.07 -14.65
N ASN A 185 -10.33 25.75 -15.79
CA ASN A 185 -11.53 26.54 -16.08
C ASN A 185 -12.76 25.64 -16.27
N PRO A 186 -13.96 26.08 -15.84
CA PRO A 186 -15.18 25.29 -15.95
C PRO A 186 -15.50 24.93 -17.41
N LEU A 187 -15.56 23.62 -17.69
CA LEU A 187 -15.99 23.08 -18.99
C LEU A 187 -17.52 23.07 -19.11
N PRO A 188 -18.08 23.15 -20.33
CA PRO A 188 -19.53 23.07 -20.53
C PRO A 188 -20.12 21.74 -20.02
N PRO A 189 -21.39 21.73 -19.56
CA PRO A 189 -22.06 20.51 -19.15
C PRO A 189 -22.18 19.52 -20.33
N GLY A 190 -21.68 18.29 -20.14
CA GLY A 190 -21.71 17.21 -21.14
C GLY A 190 -20.44 17.04 -21.97
N ASP A 191 -19.36 17.76 -21.68
CA ASP A 191 -18.08 17.57 -22.36
C ASP A 191 -17.44 16.21 -21.98
N PRO A 192 -17.06 15.34 -22.94
CA PRO A 192 -16.37 14.08 -22.66
C PRO A 192 -15.06 14.27 -21.86
N ASN A 193 -14.45 15.46 -21.93
CA ASN A 193 -13.26 15.78 -21.13
C ASN A 193 -13.55 15.83 -19.62
N ARG A 194 -14.78 16.11 -19.17
CA ARG A 194 -15.13 16.07 -17.72
C ARG A 194 -15.06 14.65 -17.16
N GLU A 195 -15.49 13.65 -17.92
CA GLU A 195 -15.37 12.25 -17.49
C GLU A 195 -13.92 11.80 -17.43
N THR A 196 -13.07 12.34 -18.31
CA THR A 196 -11.64 12.03 -18.30
C THR A 196 -10.95 12.70 -17.11
N MET A 197 -11.31 13.95 -16.80
CA MET A 197 -10.86 14.66 -15.60
C MET A 197 -11.28 13.99 -14.29
N GLY A 198 -12.50 13.44 -14.24
CA GLY A 198 -12.97 12.69 -13.07
C GLY A 198 -12.16 11.41 -12.80
N LYS A 199 -11.54 10.82 -13.83
CA LYS A 199 -10.68 9.64 -13.72
C LYS A 199 -9.22 9.95 -13.35
N THR A 200 -8.86 11.22 -13.23
CA THR A 200 -7.52 11.62 -12.79
C THR A 200 -7.25 11.08 -11.40
N GLU A 201 -6.26 10.18 -11.28
CA GLU A 201 -5.82 9.63 -10.00
C GLU A 201 -4.98 10.63 -9.23
N VAL A 202 -5.28 10.80 -7.95
CA VAL A 202 -4.49 11.60 -7.01
C VAL A 202 -4.02 10.73 -5.84
N SER A 203 -2.83 11.04 -5.34
CA SER A 203 -2.29 10.42 -4.13
C SER A 203 -2.49 11.35 -2.93
N LEU A 204 -3.30 10.90 -1.97
CA LEU A 204 -3.58 11.64 -0.75
C LEU A 204 -2.83 11.01 0.42
N THR A 205 -1.89 11.77 1.00
CA THR A 205 -1.24 11.35 2.24
C THR A 205 -2.15 11.71 3.41
N LEU A 206 -2.67 10.70 4.09
CA LEU A 206 -3.58 10.89 5.20
C LEU A 206 -2.83 11.40 6.42
N ALA A 207 -3.42 12.41 7.06
CA ALA A 207 -3.03 12.88 8.37
C ALA A 207 -4.30 12.97 9.20
N ASN A 208 -4.27 12.43 10.40
CA ASN A 208 -5.38 12.60 11.33
C ASN A 208 -5.36 14.05 11.84
N LYS A 209 -6.48 14.77 11.64
CA LYS A 209 -6.65 16.16 12.11
C LYS A 209 -6.53 16.27 13.63
N PHE A 210 -6.98 15.24 14.34
CA PHE A 210 -6.95 15.16 15.80
C PHE A 210 -5.58 14.69 16.33
N ASP A 211 -4.70 14.20 15.46
CA ASP A 211 -3.28 14.00 15.79
C ASP A 211 -2.55 15.34 15.68
N VAL A 212 -2.92 16.28 16.56
CA VAL A 212 -2.18 17.53 16.72
C VAL A 212 -0.80 17.18 17.28
N PRO A 213 0.31 17.64 16.66
CA PRO A 213 1.68 17.40 17.17
C PRO A 213 1.98 17.93 18.59
N GLY A 214 0.99 18.58 19.23
CA GLY A 214 1.03 19.03 20.62
C GLY A 214 0.19 18.19 21.59
N GLU A 215 -1.00 17.72 21.20
CA GLU A 215 -1.92 16.98 22.10
C GLU A 215 -1.71 15.47 22.08
N ALA A 216 -1.32 14.90 20.94
CA ALA A 216 -0.84 13.52 20.88
C ALA A 216 0.44 13.36 21.70
N ASN A 217 1.29 14.39 21.77
CA ASN A 217 2.36 14.44 22.77
C ASN A 217 1.79 14.51 24.18
N ALA A 218 0.78 15.30 24.49
CA ALA A 218 0.21 15.31 25.85
C ALA A 218 -0.39 13.96 26.28
N GLU A 219 -1.12 13.24 25.42
CA GLU A 219 -1.68 11.92 25.78
C GLU A 219 -0.61 10.81 25.73
N MET A 220 0.27 10.82 24.74
CA MET A 220 1.41 9.89 24.68
C MET A 220 2.38 10.14 25.84
N ASP A 221 2.63 11.40 26.19
CA ASP A 221 3.38 11.82 27.37
C ASP A 221 2.63 11.43 28.63
N ALA A 222 1.30 11.57 28.70
CA ALA A 222 0.51 11.13 29.85
C ALA A 222 0.61 9.61 30.04
N ARG A 223 0.52 8.83 28.96
CA ARG A 223 0.66 7.37 28.98
C ARG A 223 2.09 6.95 29.33
N THR A 224 3.10 7.63 28.78
CA THR A 224 4.52 7.41 29.08
C THR A 224 4.84 7.80 30.52
N LEU A 225 4.30 8.91 30.99
CA LEU A 225 4.39 9.41 32.36
C LEU A 225 3.70 8.44 33.33
N LEU A 226 2.54 7.90 32.98
CA LEU A 226 1.83 6.88 33.75
C LEU A 226 2.66 5.60 33.87
N LEU A 227 3.22 5.11 32.77
CA LEU A 227 4.11 3.93 32.74
C LEU A 227 5.37 4.13 33.59
N ASN A 228 6.02 5.29 33.45
CA ASN A 228 7.18 5.65 34.26
C ASN A 228 6.83 5.74 35.75
N THR A 229 5.68 6.33 36.07
CA THR A 229 5.19 6.47 37.45
C THR A 229 4.84 5.11 38.07
N LYS A 230 4.16 4.21 37.33
CA LYS A 230 3.91 2.81 37.76
C LYS A 230 5.22 2.09 38.07
N ARG A 231 6.26 2.25 37.23
CA ARG A 231 7.59 1.66 37.46
C ARG A 231 8.24 2.20 38.74
N LEU A 232 8.22 3.52 38.93
CA LEU A 232 8.76 4.16 40.14
C LEU A 232 8.04 3.68 41.41
N ILE A 233 6.71 3.56 41.37
CA ILE A 233 5.90 3.06 42.48
C ILE A 233 6.28 1.62 42.85
N VAL A 234 6.44 0.74 41.85
CA VAL A 234 6.88 -0.66 42.08
C VAL A 234 8.27 -0.70 42.73
N ASP A 235 9.18 0.18 42.32
CA ASP A 235 10.51 0.27 42.93
C ASP A 235 10.43 0.74 44.38
N VAL A 236 9.55 1.68 44.75
CA VAL A 236 9.40 2.19 46.13
C VAL A 236 8.69 1.20 47.06
N ILE A 237 7.54 0.64 46.65
CA ILE A 237 6.73 -0.28 47.47
C ILE A 237 7.52 -1.53 47.88
N ARG A 238 8.51 -1.94 47.07
CA ARG A 238 9.34 -3.11 47.36
C ARG A 238 10.22 -2.94 48.61
N PHE A 239 10.61 -1.71 48.96
CA PHE A 239 11.51 -1.44 50.09
C PHE A 239 10.82 -0.68 51.24
N GLN A 240 9.73 0.04 50.94
CA GLN A 240 8.94 0.76 51.93
C GLN A 240 7.50 0.22 51.94
N PRO A 241 7.15 -0.68 52.88
CA PRO A 241 5.79 -1.17 53.03
C PRO A 241 4.87 -0.09 53.63
N GLY A 242 3.60 -0.09 53.23
CA GLY A 242 2.54 0.75 53.79
C GLY A 242 1.18 0.29 53.28
N GLU A 243 0.09 0.72 53.93
CA GLU A 243 -1.27 0.28 53.59
C GLU A 243 -1.82 1.04 52.38
N THR A 244 -1.45 2.31 52.23
CA THR A 244 -1.83 3.14 51.09
C THR A 244 -0.63 3.79 50.39
N LEU A 245 -0.75 4.09 49.10
CA LEU A 245 0.34 4.73 48.34
C LEU A 245 0.69 6.10 48.92
N THR A 246 -0.29 6.83 49.45
CA THR A 246 -0.10 8.13 50.11
C THR A 246 0.77 8.01 51.37
N GLU A 247 0.52 7.01 52.22
CA GLU A 247 1.35 6.75 53.42
C GLU A 247 2.79 6.39 53.08
N ILE A 248 2.99 5.60 52.03
CA ILE A 248 4.32 5.21 51.55
C ILE A 248 5.09 6.44 51.05
N LEU A 249 4.40 7.37 50.37
CA LEU A 249 5.01 8.60 49.87
C LEU A 249 5.32 9.62 50.98
N GLU A 250 4.54 9.65 52.07
CA GLU A 250 4.69 10.59 53.19
C GLU A 250 5.63 10.09 54.30
N GLY A 251 5.67 8.79 54.58
CA GLY A 251 6.54 8.23 55.63
C GLY A 251 8.03 8.37 55.29
N ALA A 252 8.88 8.75 56.23
CA ALA A 252 10.33 8.85 55.99
C ALA A 252 10.95 7.47 55.71
N ALA A 253 11.87 7.41 54.74
CA ALA A 253 12.65 6.20 54.48
C ALA A 253 13.65 5.97 55.63
N SER A 254 13.74 4.74 56.13
CA SER A 254 14.75 4.35 57.12
C SER A 254 16.13 4.24 56.43
N PRO A 255 17.24 4.56 57.14
CA PRO A 255 18.60 4.37 56.62
C PRO A 255 18.87 2.95 56.12
N GLU A 256 18.24 1.95 56.74
CA GLU A 256 18.37 0.54 56.33
C GLU A 256 17.68 0.25 54.99
N GLN A 257 16.52 0.86 54.75
CA GLN A 257 15.76 0.72 53.50
C GLN A 257 16.49 1.38 52.32
N ASP A 258 17.15 2.51 52.57
CA ASP A 258 17.96 3.20 51.56
C ASP A 258 19.19 2.37 51.14
N VAL A 259 19.87 1.75 52.11
CA VAL A 259 21.02 0.87 51.85
C VAL A 259 20.59 -0.38 51.06
N GLU A 260 19.45 -0.97 51.41
CA GLU A 260 18.90 -2.13 50.70
C GLU A 260 18.51 -1.78 49.26
N TYR A 261 17.84 -0.63 49.07
CA TYR A 261 17.50 -0.09 47.76
C TYR A 261 18.75 0.15 46.90
N GLN A 262 19.79 0.81 47.43
CA GLN A 262 21.04 1.07 46.71
C GLN A 262 21.72 -0.23 46.28
N ARG A 263 21.77 -1.23 47.16
CA ARG A 263 22.32 -2.55 46.84
C ARG A 263 21.53 -3.25 45.74
N ALA A 264 20.20 -3.14 45.75
CA ALA A 264 19.35 -3.70 44.70
C ALA A 264 19.54 -3.02 43.34
N MET A 265 19.67 -1.69 43.32
CA MET A 265 19.93 -0.91 42.10
C MET A 265 21.31 -1.23 41.50
N GLN A 266 22.36 -1.33 42.33
CA GLN A 266 23.70 -1.75 41.87
C GLN A 266 23.67 -3.16 41.23
N ARG A 267 22.98 -4.12 41.86
CA ARG A 267 22.82 -5.48 41.29
C ARG A 267 22.04 -5.47 39.97
N ARG A 268 21.09 -4.55 39.78
CA ARG A 268 20.35 -4.37 38.53
C ARG A 268 21.25 -3.80 37.44
N ALA A 269 21.98 -2.73 37.75
CA ALA A 269 22.92 -2.08 36.83
C ALA A 269 24.01 -3.04 36.30
N ILE A 270 24.58 -3.90 37.16
CA ILE A 270 25.57 -4.90 36.76
C ILE A 270 24.98 -5.95 35.79
N ARG A 271 23.71 -6.33 35.98
CA ARG A 271 23.02 -7.28 35.10
C ARG A 271 22.70 -6.66 33.75
N ASP A 272 22.24 -5.41 33.76
CA ASP A 272 21.91 -4.67 32.55
C ASP A 272 23.18 -4.36 31.73
N ALA A 273 24.32 -4.12 32.39
CA ALA A 273 25.62 -3.95 31.73
C ALA A 273 26.10 -5.21 30.98
N LYS A 274 25.67 -6.42 31.41
CA LYS A 274 25.98 -7.69 30.74
C LYS A 274 25.05 -8.01 29.56
N THR A 275 24.08 -7.15 29.27
CA THR A 275 23.10 -7.37 28.19
C THR A 275 23.65 -6.82 26.85
N PRO A 276 23.62 -7.59 25.75
CA PRO A 276 24.15 -7.16 24.45
C PRO A 276 23.54 -5.84 23.95
N GLU A 277 24.36 -4.95 23.39
CA GLU A 277 23.96 -3.63 22.85
C GLU A 277 22.72 -3.69 21.95
N LYS A 278 22.64 -4.70 21.07
CA LYS A 278 21.52 -4.91 20.13
C LYS A 278 20.18 -5.25 20.78
N MET A 279 20.16 -5.54 22.08
CA MET A 279 18.95 -5.84 22.88
C MET A 279 18.67 -4.78 23.94
N LYS A 280 19.45 -3.69 23.99
CA LYS A 280 19.18 -2.57 24.89
C LYS A 280 17.98 -1.80 24.34
N GLN A 281 16.83 -1.89 25.03
CA GLN A 281 15.74 -0.94 24.81
C GLN A 281 16.26 0.49 25.06
N ALA A 282 15.74 1.46 24.32
CA ALA A 282 16.01 2.89 24.56
C ALA A 282 15.82 3.17 26.06
N LYS A 283 16.92 3.40 26.76
CA LYS A 283 16.89 3.65 28.20
C LYS A 283 16.18 4.99 28.42
N PRO A 284 15.16 5.10 29.30
CA PRO A 284 14.94 6.35 29.98
C PRO A 284 16.11 6.51 30.96
N VAL A 285 17.15 7.22 30.52
CA VAL A 285 18.50 7.29 31.11
C VAL A 285 18.53 7.86 32.55
N VAL A 286 17.42 8.37 33.08
CA VAL A 286 17.45 9.28 34.25
C VAL A 286 16.92 8.68 35.57
N ASP A 287 16.24 7.53 35.56
CA ASP A 287 15.46 7.09 36.75
C ASP A 287 16.13 6.09 37.70
N ASP A 288 17.12 5.31 37.24
CA ASP A 288 17.76 4.29 38.07
C ASP A 288 18.88 4.85 38.99
N SER A 289 19.23 6.14 38.87
CA SER A 289 20.22 6.84 39.71
C SER A 289 19.64 7.63 40.89
N LEU A 290 18.31 7.72 40.99
CA LEU A 290 17.64 8.45 42.06
C LEU A 290 17.68 7.67 43.38
N THR A 291 17.82 8.39 44.50
CA THR A 291 17.62 7.84 45.85
C THR A 291 16.15 7.46 46.05
N LEU A 292 15.85 6.65 47.08
CA LEU A 292 14.47 6.25 47.38
C LEU A 292 13.59 7.48 47.58
N GLN A 293 14.09 8.48 48.31
CA GLN A 293 13.41 9.77 48.50
C GLN A 293 13.24 10.54 47.18
N GLY A 294 14.27 10.60 46.33
CA GLY A 294 14.17 11.26 45.02
C GLY A 294 13.14 10.61 44.09
N LYS A 295 12.96 9.28 44.17
CA LYS A 295 11.88 8.58 43.47
C LYS A 295 10.51 8.95 44.01
N LYS A 296 10.35 9.09 45.33
CA LYS A 296 9.08 9.49 45.96
C LYS A 296 8.65 10.90 45.59
N ASP A 297 9.60 11.84 45.56
CA ASP A 297 9.31 13.22 45.16
C ASP A 297 8.94 13.31 43.67
N LYS A 298 9.58 12.48 42.83
CA LYS A 298 9.23 12.37 41.41
C LYS A 298 7.88 11.71 41.18
N ILE A 299 7.54 10.66 41.94
CA ILE A 299 6.19 10.06 41.93
C ILE A 299 5.16 11.12 42.30
N ARG A 300 5.39 11.95 43.33
CA ARG A 300 4.46 12.99 43.76
C ARG A 300 4.22 14.03 42.66
N SER A 301 5.27 14.52 42.02
CA SER A 301 5.17 15.45 40.88
C SER A 301 4.44 14.83 39.69
N ASN A 302 4.72 13.56 39.37
CA ASN A 302 4.04 12.89 38.27
C ASN A 302 2.56 12.61 38.58
N LEU A 303 2.21 12.25 39.82
CA LEU A 303 0.83 12.01 40.23
C LEU A 303 -0.01 13.30 40.17
N GLN A 304 0.56 14.45 40.54
CA GLN A 304 -0.09 15.75 40.37
C GLN A 304 -0.39 16.02 38.90
N ARG A 305 0.60 15.86 38.02
CA ARG A 305 0.43 16.06 36.58
C ARG A 305 -0.54 15.05 35.94
N LEU A 306 -0.55 13.80 36.39
CA LEU A 306 -1.50 12.78 35.93
C LEU A 306 -2.93 13.05 36.42
N ALA A 307 -3.09 13.69 37.59
CA ALA A 307 -4.39 14.09 38.11
C ALA A 307 -4.96 15.28 37.34
N GLU A 308 -4.13 16.27 37.01
CA GLU A 308 -4.49 17.38 36.11
C GLU A 308 -4.93 16.89 34.72
N LEU A 309 -4.33 15.80 34.24
CA LEU A 309 -4.66 15.14 32.98
C LEU A 309 -5.84 14.14 33.09
N GLY A 310 -6.47 14.03 34.26
CA GLY A 310 -7.62 13.13 34.50
C GLY A 310 -7.31 11.63 34.41
N LYS A 311 -6.03 11.23 34.42
CA LYS A 311 -5.61 9.81 34.29
C LYS A 311 -5.55 9.08 35.63
N VAL A 312 -5.53 9.80 36.76
CA VAL A 312 -5.57 9.25 38.12
C VAL A 312 -6.49 10.09 39.00
N HIS A 313 -7.15 9.44 39.96
CA HIS A 313 -8.08 10.11 40.89
C HIS A 313 -7.45 10.22 42.29
N PRO A 314 -7.08 11.43 42.75
CA PRO A 314 -6.55 11.65 44.10
C PRO A 314 -7.54 11.29 45.20
N GLU A 315 -8.84 11.41 44.93
CA GLU A 315 -9.94 11.14 45.88
C GLU A 315 -9.96 9.69 46.38
N ASN A 316 -9.52 8.74 45.54
CA ASN A 316 -9.41 7.31 45.88
C ASN A 316 -8.02 6.93 46.41
N ARG A 317 -7.22 7.90 46.89
CA ARG A 317 -5.83 7.66 47.35
C ARG A 317 -4.99 6.87 46.35
N TYR A 318 -5.28 7.02 45.06
CA TYR A 318 -4.64 6.31 43.94
C TYR A 318 -4.79 4.77 43.95
N GLN A 319 -5.83 4.21 44.59
CA GLN A 319 -6.04 2.76 44.68
C GLN A 319 -6.21 2.08 43.30
N ASP A 320 -6.84 2.76 42.33
CA ASP A 320 -7.02 2.23 40.97
C ASP A 320 -5.68 2.00 40.26
N LEU A 321 -4.70 2.89 40.51
CA LEU A 321 -3.35 2.76 39.97
C LEU A 321 -2.62 1.54 40.57
N ILE A 322 -2.84 1.25 41.85
CA ILE A 322 -2.28 0.08 42.53
C ILE A 322 -2.93 -1.21 42.02
N ASN A 323 -4.25 -1.20 41.83
CA ASN A 323 -4.99 -2.34 41.26
C ASN A 323 -4.49 -2.68 39.85
N ASP A 324 -4.20 -1.66 39.06
CA ASP A 324 -3.59 -1.81 37.75
C ASP A 324 -2.18 -2.41 37.81
N ILE A 325 -1.32 -1.91 38.71
CA ILE A 325 0.02 -2.47 38.93
C ILE A 325 -0.08 -3.94 39.35
N ALA A 326 -1.04 -4.29 40.21
CA ALA A 326 -1.26 -5.67 40.64
C ALA A 326 -1.70 -6.58 39.47
N LYS A 327 -2.59 -6.09 38.59
CA LYS A 327 -2.98 -6.79 37.35
C LYS A 327 -1.77 -6.99 36.44
N ASP A 328 -0.92 -5.99 36.28
CA ASP A 328 0.28 -6.04 35.45
C ASP A 328 1.29 -7.06 35.97
N ILE A 329 1.53 -7.10 37.28
CA ILE A 329 2.40 -8.09 37.93
C ILE A 329 1.86 -9.50 37.75
N ARG A 330 0.55 -9.72 37.97
CA ARG A 330 -0.10 -11.02 37.80
C ARG A 330 0.00 -11.53 36.35
N ASN A 331 -0.16 -10.62 35.39
CA ASN A 331 -0.14 -10.95 33.96
C ASN A 331 1.28 -10.89 33.34
N GLN A 332 2.31 -10.52 34.11
CA GLN A 332 3.67 -10.28 33.61
C GLN A 332 4.28 -11.47 32.86
N ARG A 333 3.99 -12.70 33.31
CA ARG A 333 4.44 -13.93 32.64
C ARG A 333 3.76 -14.11 31.28
N ARG A 334 2.47 -13.79 31.19
CA ARG A 334 1.67 -13.86 29.97
C ARG A 334 2.12 -12.80 28.95
N TYR A 335 2.40 -11.58 29.40
CA TYR A 335 2.96 -10.53 28.53
C TYR A 335 4.38 -10.86 28.03
N ARG A 336 5.22 -11.47 28.87
CA ARG A 336 6.55 -11.96 28.43
C ARG A 336 6.44 -13.07 27.38
N GLN A 337 5.51 -14.01 27.56
CA GLN A 337 5.25 -15.05 26.57
C GLN A 337 4.73 -14.46 25.25
N ARG A 338 3.79 -13.50 25.31
CA ARG A 338 3.29 -12.78 24.13
C ARG A 338 4.42 -12.07 23.38
N ARG A 339 5.21 -11.22 24.05
CA ARG A 339 6.36 -10.53 23.42
C ARG A 339 7.39 -11.49 22.81
N LYS A 340 7.63 -12.64 23.45
CA LYS A 340 8.55 -13.65 22.90
C LYS A 340 7.99 -14.29 21.64
N ALA A 341 6.69 -14.59 21.62
CA ALA A 341 6.02 -15.13 20.43
C ALA A 341 5.98 -14.08 19.29
N GLU A 342 5.73 -12.83 19.63
CA GLU A 342 5.72 -11.68 18.71
C GLU A 342 7.09 -11.44 18.08
N LEU A 343 8.16 -11.49 18.88
CA LEU A 343 9.54 -11.38 18.36
C LEU A 343 9.85 -12.46 17.33
N VAL A 344 9.45 -13.71 17.59
CA VAL A 344 9.60 -14.81 16.63
C VAL A 344 8.79 -14.54 15.35
N LYS A 345 7.57 -14.00 15.50
CA LYS A 345 6.68 -13.68 14.37
C LYS A 345 7.20 -12.53 13.51
N LEU A 346 7.77 -11.49 14.12
CA LEU A 346 8.42 -10.38 13.43
C LEU A 346 9.68 -10.86 12.68
N GLN A 347 10.47 -11.75 13.27
CA GLN A 347 11.60 -12.38 12.57
C GLN A 347 11.15 -13.20 11.34
N GLN A 348 10.04 -13.92 11.44
CA GLN A 348 9.45 -14.64 10.30
C GLN A 348 8.97 -13.66 9.22
N THR A 349 8.29 -12.58 9.61
CA THR A 349 7.78 -11.55 8.70
C THR A 349 8.91 -10.86 7.96
N ASN A 350 9.99 -10.51 8.66
CA ASN A 350 11.18 -9.92 8.05
C ASN A 350 11.81 -10.88 7.00
N THR A 351 11.91 -12.17 7.33
CA THR A 351 12.38 -13.18 6.39
C THR A 351 11.49 -13.27 5.13
N ALA A 352 10.16 -13.24 5.30
CA ALA A 352 9.22 -13.28 4.20
C ALA A 352 9.22 -12.00 3.34
N LEU A 353 9.45 -10.84 3.94
CA LEU A 353 9.62 -9.59 3.19
C LEU A 353 10.90 -9.64 2.36
N ASN A 354 12.01 -10.11 2.94
CA ASN A 354 13.28 -10.26 2.21
C ASN A 354 13.15 -11.22 1.02
N SER A 355 12.40 -12.33 1.17
CA SER A 355 12.15 -13.23 0.04
C SER A 355 11.25 -12.60 -1.04
N LYS A 356 10.24 -11.80 -0.65
CA LYS A 356 9.39 -11.06 -1.59
C LYS A 356 10.18 -10.00 -2.35
N THR A 357 11.07 -9.26 -1.68
CA THR A 357 11.99 -8.31 -2.33
C THR A 357 12.89 -9.01 -3.34
N ALA A 358 13.47 -10.15 -2.98
CA ALA A 358 14.30 -10.93 -3.90
C ALA A 358 13.50 -11.40 -5.13
N PHE A 359 12.25 -11.84 -4.94
CA PHE A 359 11.39 -12.25 -6.05
C PHE A 359 11.08 -11.11 -7.03
N TYR A 360 10.73 -9.92 -6.53
CA TYR A 360 10.46 -8.79 -7.42
C TYR A 360 11.71 -8.29 -8.13
N ASN A 361 12.88 -8.34 -7.50
CA ASN A 361 14.13 -8.02 -8.20
C ASN A 361 14.36 -8.96 -9.40
N VAL A 362 14.11 -10.26 -9.23
CA VAL A 362 14.18 -11.23 -10.34
C VAL A 362 13.14 -10.91 -11.43
N GLN A 363 11.93 -10.49 -11.06
CA GLN A 363 10.93 -10.06 -12.05
C GLN A 363 11.35 -8.80 -12.80
N ILE A 364 11.92 -7.80 -12.12
CA ILE A 364 12.46 -6.59 -12.74
C ILE A 364 13.55 -6.96 -13.75
N ASP A 365 14.48 -7.84 -13.36
CA ASP A 365 15.54 -8.32 -14.24
C ASP A 365 14.96 -9.02 -15.49
N TYR A 366 13.93 -9.85 -15.32
CA TYR A 366 13.23 -10.49 -16.43
C TYR A 366 12.60 -9.48 -17.39
N TYR A 367 11.88 -8.48 -16.88
CA TYR A 367 11.29 -7.44 -17.71
C TYR A 367 12.34 -6.60 -18.44
N ASN A 368 13.44 -6.24 -17.76
CA ASN A 368 14.55 -5.53 -18.38
C ASN A 368 15.17 -6.35 -19.52
N GLN A 369 15.34 -7.66 -19.34
CA GLN A 369 15.87 -8.54 -20.37
C GLN A 369 14.89 -8.70 -21.54
N TYR A 370 13.59 -8.74 -21.26
CA TYR A 370 12.54 -8.76 -22.29
C TYR A 370 12.52 -7.46 -23.11
N ILE A 371 12.59 -6.29 -22.45
CA ILE A 371 12.69 -4.98 -23.11
C ILE A 371 13.93 -4.93 -24.00
N LYS A 372 15.09 -5.36 -23.49
CA LYS A 372 16.32 -5.43 -24.27
C LYS A 372 16.17 -6.29 -25.53
N THR A 373 15.53 -7.45 -25.40
CA THR A 373 15.25 -8.34 -26.53
C THR A 373 14.31 -7.70 -27.56
N CYS A 374 13.30 -6.95 -27.11
CA CYS A 374 12.40 -6.19 -27.99
C CYS A 374 13.15 -5.07 -28.73
N MET A 375 14.06 -4.37 -28.05
CA MET A 375 14.90 -3.33 -28.64
C MET A 375 15.88 -3.91 -29.67
N ASP A 376 16.49 -5.06 -29.40
CA ASP A 376 17.35 -5.78 -30.36
C ASP A 376 16.57 -6.21 -31.61
N ASN A 377 15.31 -6.64 -31.46
CA ASN A 377 14.42 -6.97 -32.57
C ASN A 377 14.00 -5.73 -33.39
N LEU A 378 13.85 -4.57 -32.75
CA LEU A 378 13.63 -3.28 -33.44
C LEU A 378 14.86 -2.87 -34.26
N ALA A 379 16.07 -3.14 -33.79
CA ALA A 379 17.30 -2.88 -34.53
C ALA A 379 17.51 -3.84 -35.71
N SER A 380 17.16 -5.12 -35.58
CA SER A 380 17.35 -6.13 -36.63
C SER A 380 16.46 -5.92 -37.87
N ASN A 381 15.33 -5.20 -37.72
CA ASN A 381 14.47 -4.80 -38.84
C ASN A 381 15.07 -3.71 -39.76
N LYS A 382 16.24 -3.12 -39.44
CA LYS A 382 16.96 -2.19 -40.34
C LYS A 382 17.46 -2.84 -41.65
N GLY A 383 17.39 -4.16 -41.80
CA GLY A 383 18.02 -4.89 -42.92
C GLY A 383 17.14 -5.23 -44.14
N LYS A 384 15.82 -5.00 -44.13
CA LYS A 384 14.90 -5.53 -45.16
C LYS A 384 14.28 -4.50 -46.11
N LEU A 385 14.97 -3.39 -46.40
CA LEU A 385 14.55 -2.47 -47.48
C LEU A 385 15.68 -2.32 -48.51
N SER A 386 15.40 -2.81 -49.73
CA SER A 386 16.15 -2.62 -50.97
C SER A 386 17.49 -3.38 -51.12
N LYS A 387 17.42 -4.66 -51.51
CA LYS A 387 18.43 -5.27 -52.39
C LYS A 387 17.75 -5.78 -53.66
N LYS A 388 17.86 -5.02 -54.76
CA LYS A 388 17.82 -5.62 -56.10
C LYS A 388 19.07 -6.52 -56.25
N PRO A 389 18.96 -7.70 -56.86
CA PRO A 389 20.08 -8.61 -56.99
C PRO A 389 21.02 -8.09 -58.09
N GLY A 390 22.27 -7.81 -57.73
CA GLY A 390 23.34 -7.48 -58.67
C GLY A 390 24.02 -6.14 -58.37
N ASP A 391 24.86 -6.09 -57.32
CA ASP A 391 26.14 -5.36 -57.40
C ASP A 391 27.01 -5.68 -56.19
N THR A 392 28.11 -6.40 -56.42
CA THR A 392 29.13 -6.78 -55.46
C THR A 392 30.17 -5.67 -55.35
N LYS A 393 29.91 -4.62 -54.56
CA LYS A 393 30.97 -3.81 -53.93
C LYS A 393 30.58 -3.37 -52.52
N ALA A 394 31.34 -3.85 -51.54
CA ALA A 394 31.28 -3.46 -50.14
C ALA A 394 31.52 -1.94 -49.99
N LYS A 395 30.46 -1.18 -49.71
CA LYS A 395 30.55 0.17 -49.15
C LYS A 395 30.06 0.10 -47.71
N LYS A 396 30.92 0.51 -46.76
CA LYS A 396 30.58 0.74 -45.35
C LYS A 396 29.22 1.44 -45.27
N SER A 397 28.29 0.88 -44.48
CA SER A 397 26.93 1.41 -44.32
C SER A 397 27.02 2.87 -43.88
N LYS A 398 26.62 3.78 -44.76
CA LYS A 398 26.51 5.21 -44.44
C LYS A 398 25.44 5.34 -43.37
N GLN A 399 25.81 5.63 -42.12
CA GLN A 399 24.88 6.02 -41.05
C GLN A 399 23.99 7.14 -41.63
N VAL A 400 22.69 6.88 -41.74
CA VAL A 400 21.75 7.82 -42.35
C VAL A 400 21.48 8.93 -41.32
N SER A 401 22.31 9.97 -41.27
CA SER A 401 22.00 11.15 -40.45
C SER A 401 20.89 11.97 -41.12
N GLN A 402 19.89 12.35 -40.34
CA GLN A 402 18.78 13.18 -40.81
C GLN A 402 18.98 14.61 -40.30
N LYS A 403 19.01 15.57 -41.23
CA LYS A 403 19.18 16.99 -40.92
C LYS A 403 17.86 17.72 -41.06
N TYR A 404 17.45 18.42 -40.01
CA TYR A 404 16.26 19.25 -40.00
C TYR A 404 16.62 20.65 -39.54
N THR A 405 16.15 21.67 -40.26
CA THR A 405 16.16 23.04 -39.75
C THR A 405 15.16 23.18 -38.61
N ALA A 406 15.44 24.02 -37.62
CA ALA A 406 14.50 24.27 -36.52
C ALA A 406 13.15 24.79 -37.04
N ALA A 407 13.17 25.62 -38.09
CA ALA A 407 11.95 26.09 -38.75
C ALA A 407 11.06 24.92 -39.23
N ARG A 408 11.67 23.87 -39.79
CA ARG A 408 10.95 22.70 -40.30
C ARG A 408 10.47 21.76 -39.20
N LEU A 409 11.18 21.68 -38.08
CA LEU A 409 10.70 20.94 -36.90
C LEU A 409 9.53 21.68 -36.23
N HIS A 410 9.57 23.01 -36.24
CA HIS A 410 8.50 23.86 -35.72
C HIS A 410 7.22 23.79 -36.57
N GLU A 411 7.35 23.86 -37.91
CA GLU A 411 6.21 23.64 -38.82
C GLU A 411 5.55 22.26 -38.65
N LYS A 412 6.31 21.26 -38.23
CA LYS A 412 5.81 19.90 -37.96
C LYS A 412 5.27 19.71 -36.54
N GLY A 413 5.33 20.74 -35.70
CA GLY A 413 4.93 20.68 -34.29
C GLY A 413 5.88 19.87 -33.39
N VAL A 414 7.00 19.38 -33.92
CA VAL A 414 7.99 18.63 -33.12
C VAL A 414 8.77 19.58 -32.21
N LEU A 415 9.14 20.75 -32.72
CA LEU A 415 9.77 21.83 -31.93
C LEU A 415 8.71 22.87 -31.58
N ILE A 416 8.58 23.22 -30.29
CA ILE A 416 7.62 24.20 -29.80
C ILE A 416 8.28 25.58 -29.70
N GLU A 417 9.40 25.66 -28.99
CA GLU A 417 10.14 26.92 -28.80
C GLU A 417 11.63 26.65 -28.55
N ILE A 418 12.45 27.68 -28.75
CA ILE A 418 13.86 27.70 -28.34
C ILE A 418 14.05 28.96 -27.51
N GLU A 419 14.49 28.81 -26.27
CA GLU A 419 14.84 29.90 -25.36
C GLU A 419 15.87 30.84 -26.02
N ASP A 420 15.68 32.16 -25.85
CA ASP A 420 16.52 33.23 -26.40
C ASP A 420 16.58 33.37 -27.94
N LEU A 421 15.76 32.65 -28.71
CA LEU A 421 15.66 32.82 -30.17
C LEU A 421 14.25 33.13 -30.65
N GLN A 422 14.13 34.18 -31.47
CA GLN A 422 12.89 34.47 -32.19
C GLN A 422 12.67 33.49 -33.36
N THR A 423 11.41 33.18 -33.66
CA THR A 423 10.99 32.26 -34.73
C THR A 423 11.59 32.57 -36.11
N ASN A 424 11.89 33.84 -36.40
CA ASN A 424 12.56 34.26 -37.64
C ASN A 424 13.99 33.71 -37.78
N GLN A 425 14.66 33.43 -36.66
CA GLN A 425 16.03 32.93 -36.60
C GLN A 425 16.13 31.40 -36.67
N PHE A 426 14.99 30.69 -36.61
CA PHE A 426 14.95 29.22 -36.67
C PHE A 426 15.47 28.64 -38.00
N LYS A 427 15.59 29.46 -39.04
CA LYS A 427 16.23 29.07 -40.31
C LYS A 427 17.73 28.85 -40.18
N ASN A 428 18.35 29.44 -39.16
CA ASN A 428 19.79 29.40 -38.91
C ASN A 428 20.20 28.25 -37.97
N VAL A 429 19.24 27.55 -37.35
CA VAL A 429 19.47 26.39 -36.47
C VAL A 429 19.20 25.10 -37.24
N ILE A 430 20.14 24.15 -37.16
CA ILE A 430 20.03 22.82 -37.77
C ILE A 430 20.23 21.76 -36.69
N PHE A 431 19.27 20.86 -36.56
CA PHE A 431 19.37 19.63 -35.77
C PHE A 431 19.74 18.46 -36.68
N GLU A 432 20.84 17.79 -36.36
CA GLU A 432 21.30 16.58 -37.03
C GLU A 432 21.10 15.39 -36.08
N ILE A 433 20.18 14.49 -36.44
CA ILE A 433 19.85 13.29 -35.66
C ILE A 433 20.47 12.08 -36.35
N SER A 434 21.30 11.33 -35.62
CA SER A 434 21.91 10.09 -36.10
C SER A 434 21.76 8.97 -35.07
N PRO A 435 21.50 7.72 -35.49
CA PRO A 435 21.51 6.59 -34.58
C PRO A 435 22.92 6.31 -34.09
N SER A 436 23.09 6.15 -32.77
CA SER A 436 24.36 5.82 -32.14
C SER A 436 24.73 4.34 -32.32
N GLU A 437 25.86 3.91 -31.76
CA GLU A 437 26.30 2.51 -31.76
C GLU A 437 25.42 1.63 -30.84
N ALA A 438 24.86 2.22 -29.78
CA ALA A 438 23.91 1.56 -28.89
C ALA A 438 22.49 1.55 -29.48
N VAL A 439 21.82 0.40 -29.43
CA VAL A 439 20.46 0.22 -29.92
C VAL A 439 19.49 1.06 -29.11
N GLY A 440 18.73 1.93 -29.78
CA GLY A 440 17.77 2.81 -29.11
C GLY A 440 18.34 4.14 -28.65
N VAL A 441 19.64 4.41 -28.87
CA VAL A 441 20.26 5.71 -28.55
C VAL A 441 20.46 6.53 -29.82
N PHE A 442 20.06 7.80 -29.79
CA PHE A 442 20.21 8.75 -30.89
C PHE A 442 21.11 9.91 -30.47
N ASP A 443 22.14 10.19 -31.27
CA ASP A 443 22.94 11.40 -31.12
C ASP A 443 22.24 12.55 -31.84
N VAL A 444 21.82 13.56 -31.08
CA VAL A 444 21.22 14.80 -31.59
C VAL A 444 22.27 15.90 -31.51
N LYS A 445 22.63 16.48 -32.66
CA LYS A 445 23.61 17.58 -32.75
C LYS A 445 22.93 18.87 -33.18
N ALA A 446 23.07 19.92 -32.39
CA ALA A 446 22.57 21.25 -32.73
C ALA A 446 23.68 22.10 -33.37
N LYS A 447 23.39 22.76 -34.49
CA LYS A 447 24.28 23.70 -35.18
C LYS A 447 23.57 25.03 -35.38
N PHE A 448 24.22 26.14 -35.08
CA PHE A 448 23.72 27.49 -35.35
C PHE A 448 24.67 28.23 -36.27
N MET A 449 24.16 28.73 -37.41
CA MET A 449 24.95 29.42 -38.45
C MET A 449 26.21 28.64 -38.89
N GLY A 450 26.14 27.31 -38.88
CA GLY A 450 27.27 26.43 -39.25
C GLY A 450 28.23 26.07 -38.11
N VAL A 451 28.11 26.72 -36.95
CA VAL A 451 28.89 26.41 -35.74
C VAL A 451 28.18 25.32 -34.94
N HIS A 452 28.93 24.30 -34.51
CA HIS A 452 28.42 23.25 -33.62
C HIS A 452 28.19 23.83 -32.23
N LEU A 453 26.96 23.74 -31.73
CA LEU A 453 26.61 24.15 -30.37
C LEU A 453 26.87 22.99 -29.42
N GLU A 454 26.08 21.93 -29.53
CA GLU A 454 26.03 20.86 -28.54
C GLU A 454 25.59 19.53 -29.15
N THR A 455 26.00 18.42 -28.52
CA THR A 455 25.58 17.06 -28.84
C THR A 455 24.95 16.45 -27.61
N LEU A 456 23.73 15.92 -27.74
CA LEU A 456 23.00 15.24 -26.67
C LEU A 456 22.68 13.81 -27.11
N GLN A 457 22.82 12.87 -26.19
CA GLN A 457 22.42 11.48 -26.39
C GLN A 457 20.99 11.29 -25.89
N LEU A 458 20.13 10.85 -26.78
CA LEU A 458 18.72 10.68 -26.53
C LEU A 458 18.39 9.18 -26.51
N GLU A 459 18.03 8.66 -25.35
CA GLU A 459 17.57 7.29 -25.22
C GLU A 459 16.08 7.18 -25.60
N TYR A 460 15.76 6.27 -26.50
CA TYR A 460 14.39 6.04 -26.95
C TYR A 460 13.50 5.50 -25.82
N GLN A 461 14.08 4.83 -24.82
CA GLN A 461 13.37 4.32 -23.66
C GLN A 461 12.86 5.46 -22.76
N ASP A 462 13.68 6.49 -22.53
CA ASP A 462 13.28 7.69 -21.78
C ASP A 462 12.09 8.40 -22.45
N LEU A 463 12.08 8.46 -23.79
CA LEU A 463 10.96 9.03 -24.53
C LEU A 463 9.65 8.24 -24.32
N LEU A 464 9.73 6.90 -24.34
CA LEU A 464 8.57 6.04 -24.07
C LEU A 464 8.09 6.15 -22.62
N GLN A 465 9.02 6.31 -21.67
CA GLN A 465 8.69 6.54 -20.28
C GLN A 465 7.96 7.87 -20.09
N LEU A 466 8.49 8.96 -20.68
CA LEU A 466 7.83 10.27 -20.66
C LEU A 466 6.44 10.22 -21.31
N GLN A 467 6.27 9.46 -22.39
CA GLN A 467 4.97 9.22 -23.00
C GLN A 467 4.01 8.47 -22.05
N TYR A 468 4.49 7.47 -21.33
CA TYR A 468 3.69 6.72 -20.35
C TYR A 468 3.28 7.58 -19.14
N GLU A 469 4.19 8.43 -18.66
CA GLU A 469 3.95 9.38 -17.57
C GLU A 469 3.06 10.57 -17.99
N GLY A 470 2.60 10.62 -19.26
CA GLY A 470 1.73 11.68 -19.77
C GLY A 470 2.45 13.01 -20.04
N VAL A 471 3.79 13.02 -19.98
CA VAL A 471 4.61 14.22 -20.23
C VAL A 471 4.68 14.48 -21.74
N ALA A 472 3.86 15.41 -22.21
CA ALA A 472 3.77 15.73 -23.63
C ALA A 472 4.99 16.50 -24.19
N VAL A 473 5.78 17.13 -23.31
CA VAL A 473 6.83 18.10 -23.68
C VAL A 473 8.11 17.85 -22.88
N MET A 474 9.26 17.85 -23.56
CA MET A 474 10.59 17.75 -22.94
C MET A 474 11.48 18.91 -23.37
N LYS A 475 12.44 19.29 -22.52
CA LYS A 475 13.52 20.22 -22.90
C LYS A 475 14.72 19.45 -23.43
N LEU A 476 15.17 19.82 -24.62
CA LEU A 476 16.38 19.34 -25.27
C LEU A 476 17.44 20.44 -25.18
N PHE A 477 18.67 20.08 -24.76
CA PHE A 477 19.78 21.03 -24.52
C PHE A 477 19.44 22.13 -23.50
N ASP A 478 18.53 21.85 -22.57
CA ASP A 478 17.98 22.79 -21.57
C ASP A 478 17.42 24.10 -22.14
N ARG A 479 17.22 24.18 -23.47
CA ARG A 479 16.84 25.42 -24.17
C ARG A 479 15.78 25.21 -25.25
N ALA A 480 15.64 24.01 -25.81
CA ALA A 480 14.70 23.72 -26.89
C ALA A 480 13.54 22.85 -26.38
N THR A 481 12.33 23.40 -26.36
CA THR A 481 11.12 22.71 -25.92
C THR A 481 10.56 21.89 -27.07
N ILE A 482 10.43 20.57 -26.90
CA ILE A 482 10.08 19.61 -27.95
C ILE A 482 8.91 18.72 -27.51
N ASN A 483 8.01 18.43 -28.44
CA ASN A 483 6.88 17.53 -28.22
C ASN A 483 7.33 16.06 -28.29
N VAL A 484 7.18 15.33 -27.18
CA VAL A 484 7.66 13.95 -27.01
C VAL A 484 6.97 12.99 -28.00
N ASN A 485 5.64 13.08 -28.12
CA ASN A 485 4.85 12.21 -29.00
C ASN A 485 5.22 12.38 -30.48
N LEU A 486 5.38 13.62 -30.93
CA LEU A 486 5.73 13.92 -32.31
C LEU A 486 7.20 13.62 -32.62
N LEU A 487 8.08 13.72 -31.63
CA LEU A 487 9.48 13.28 -31.75
C LEU A 487 9.56 11.75 -31.90
N ILE A 488 8.84 10.99 -31.07
CA ILE A 488 8.73 9.53 -31.19
C ILE A 488 8.20 9.15 -32.58
N PHE A 489 7.15 9.81 -33.06
CA PHE A 489 6.60 9.60 -34.40
C PHE A 489 7.64 9.88 -35.50
N LEU A 490 8.39 10.98 -35.39
CA LEU A 490 9.45 11.34 -36.34
C LEU A 490 10.56 10.29 -36.37
N LEU A 491 10.98 9.79 -35.20
CA LEU A 491 12.01 8.76 -35.08
C LEU A 491 11.54 7.42 -35.66
N ASN A 492 10.30 7.00 -35.37
CA ASN A 492 9.68 5.80 -35.93
C ASN A 492 9.59 5.83 -37.45
N LYS A 493 9.10 6.95 -38.00
CA LYS A 493 8.96 7.13 -39.45
C LYS A 493 10.29 7.16 -40.20
N LYS A 494 11.36 7.64 -39.57
CA LYS A 494 12.65 7.87 -40.26
C LYS A 494 13.69 6.81 -40.02
N PHE A 495 13.69 6.17 -38.85
CA PHE A 495 14.72 5.23 -38.46
C PHE A 495 14.21 3.80 -38.26
N TYR A 496 12.90 3.61 -38.06
CA TYR A 496 12.28 2.29 -37.85
C TYR A 496 11.26 1.89 -38.94
N GLY A 497 10.93 2.79 -39.88
CA GLY A 497 10.13 2.48 -41.06
C GLY A 497 8.64 2.18 -40.77
N LYS A 498 8.12 2.65 -39.64
CA LYS A 498 6.70 2.56 -39.27
C LYS A 498 5.99 3.89 -39.47
#